data_AF-A0A6J4SZL9-F1
#
_entry.id   AF-A0A6J4SZL9-F1
#
_cell.length_a   1.000
_cell.length_b   1.000
_cell.length_c   1.000
_cell.angle_alpha   90.00
_cell.angle_beta   90.00
_cell.angle_gamma   90.00
#
_symmetry.space_group_name_H-M   'P 1'
#
loop_
_entity.id
_entity.type
_entity.pdbx_description
1 polymer ?
#
loop_
_entity_poly.entity_id
_entity_poly.type
_entity_poly.pdbx_seq_one_letter_code
_entity_poly.pdbx_strand_id
1 'polypeptide(L)'
;MANGGSAASADTSALDIRGVMAALPHRYPMLLVDRVERLEPDVSITAIKAVTINENFFQGHFPGRPIMPGVLIVEALAQAAGVLAVESLGLAGSGKLVYFMAIDGAKFRTPV
;
A
#
# COMPACT_ATOMS: atom_id res chain seq x y z
N MET A 1 -42.70 12.87 -4.99
CA MET A 1 -42.37 11.62 -5.69
C MET A 1 -40.94 11.73 -6.18
N ALA A 2 -40.13 10.73 -5.81
CA ALA A 2 -38.77 10.40 -6.23
C ALA A 2 -37.71 11.51 -6.34
N ASN A 3 -36.81 11.49 -5.36
CA ASN A 3 -35.53 12.18 -5.27
C ASN A 3 -34.56 11.57 -6.31
N GLY A 4 -34.18 12.34 -7.33
CA GLY A 4 -33.14 11.95 -8.29
C GLY A 4 -31.77 12.10 -7.67
N GLY A 5 -31.32 11.05 -6.97
CA GLY A 5 -29.97 10.97 -6.39
C GLY A 5 -28.92 11.04 -7.48
N SER A 6 -28.26 12.20 -7.60
CA SER A 6 -26.98 12.34 -8.29
C SER A 6 -25.98 11.42 -7.60
N ALA A 7 -25.60 10.32 -8.27
CA ALA A 7 -24.45 9.54 -7.87
C ALA A 7 -23.23 10.46 -7.88
N ALA A 8 -22.75 10.85 -6.70
CA ALA A 8 -21.50 11.56 -6.57
C ALA A 8 -20.41 10.74 -7.27
N SER A 9 -19.66 11.37 -8.16
CA SER A 9 -18.47 10.77 -8.76
C SER A 9 -17.57 10.30 -7.63
N ALA A 10 -17.30 8.99 -7.53
CA ALA A 10 -16.37 8.45 -6.55
C ALA A 10 -15.03 9.18 -6.73
N ASP A 11 -14.67 10.03 -5.77
CA ASP A 11 -13.44 10.80 -5.79
C ASP A 11 -12.26 9.83 -5.76
N THR A 12 -11.75 9.52 -6.95
CA THR A 12 -10.52 8.75 -7.13
C THR A 12 -9.36 9.65 -6.73
N SER A 13 -8.79 9.44 -5.56
CA SER A 13 -7.61 10.19 -5.10
C SER A 13 -6.31 9.45 -5.46
N ALA A 14 -5.38 10.18 -6.09
CA ALA A 14 -4.01 9.73 -6.29
C ALA A 14 -3.12 10.34 -5.19
N LEU A 15 -2.17 9.57 -4.68
CA LEU A 15 -1.25 10.01 -3.64
C LEU A 15 0.19 9.86 -4.12
N ASP A 16 0.98 10.91 -4.00
CA ASP A 16 2.44 10.83 -4.14
C ASP A 16 3.09 10.29 -2.84
N ILE A 17 4.41 10.19 -2.83
CA ILE A 17 5.15 9.69 -1.66
C ILE A 17 4.89 10.52 -0.39
N ARG A 18 4.63 11.83 -0.49
CA ARG A 18 4.35 12.67 0.68
C ARG A 18 2.99 12.33 1.27
N GLY A 19 1.99 12.11 0.40
CA GLY A 19 0.67 11.61 0.80
C GLY A 19 0.76 10.26 1.50
N VAL A 20 1.51 9.30 0.91
CA VAL A 20 1.73 7.98 1.51
C VAL A 20 2.41 8.09 2.88
N MET A 21 3.45 8.93 3.01
CA MET A 21 4.17 9.15 4.28
C MET A 21 3.32 9.84 5.35
N ALA A 22 2.30 10.61 4.96
CA ALA A 22 1.34 11.21 5.88
C ALA A 22 0.32 10.18 6.37
N ALA A 23 -0.10 9.26 5.50
CA ALA A 23 -1.04 8.19 5.85
C ALA A 23 -0.38 7.08 6.69
N LEU A 24 0.86 6.71 6.39
CA LEU A 24 1.55 5.59 7.03
C LEU A 24 2.63 6.04 8.02
N PRO A 25 2.79 5.34 9.16
CA PRO A 25 3.90 5.60 10.09
C PRO A 25 5.23 4.99 9.61
N HIS A 26 5.21 4.06 8.66
CA HIS A 26 6.40 3.35 8.17
C HIS A 26 7.43 4.30 7.56
N ARG A 27 8.72 4.04 7.78
CA ARG A 27 9.85 4.79 7.22
C ARG A 27 10.93 3.81 6.75
N TYR A 28 11.94 4.33 6.05
CA TYR A 28 13.07 3.53 5.58
C TYR A 28 13.65 2.66 6.73
N PRO A 29 13.94 1.36 6.48
CA PRO A 29 13.84 0.64 5.20
C PRO A 29 12.50 -0.08 4.97
N MET A 30 11.47 0.20 5.75
CA MET A 30 10.19 -0.54 5.78
C MET A 30 8.99 0.24 5.23
N LEU A 31 9.18 1.38 4.55
CA LEU A 31 8.11 1.98 3.74
C LEU A 31 8.19 1.42 2.32
N LEU A 32 7.19 0.65 1.92
CA LEU A 32 7.17 -0.14 0.68
C LEU A 32 6.04 0.25 -0.27
N VAL A 33 5.43 1.42 -0.09
CA VAL A 33 4.49 1.99 -1.07
C VAL A 33 5.06 3.32 -1.52
N ASP A 34 5.33 3.44 -2.82
CA ASP A 34 5.95 4.63 -3.41
C ASP A 34 4.91 5.67 -3.85
N ARG A 35 3.77 5.21 -4.38
CA ARG A 35 2.62 6.05 -4.74
C ARG A 35 1.31 5.26 -4.83
N VAL A 36 0.19 5.96 -4.81
CA VAL A 36 -1.16 5.43 -5.06
C VAL A 36 -1.67 6.02 -6.37
N GLU A 37 -2.09 5.16 -7.30
CA GLU A 37 -2.65 5.58 -8.60
C GLU A 37 -4.17 5.76 -8.55
N ARG A 38 -4.85 4.94 -7.75
CA ARG A 38 -6.31 4.99 -7.57
C ARG A 38 -6.67 4.56 -6.15
N LEU A 39 -7.55 5.31 -5.51
CA LEU A 39 -8.13 4.97 -4.22
C LEU A 39 -9.64 5.24 -4.29
N GLU A 40 -10.42 4.26 -3.88
CA GLU A 40 -11.86 4.36 -3.70
C GLU A 40 -12.16 4.01 -2.23
N PRO A 41 -12.55 5.00 -1.39
CA PRO A 41 -12.78 4.77 0.03
C PRO A 41 -13.74 3.62 0.28
N ASP A 42 -13.45 2.80 1.30
CA ASP A 42 -14.19 1.59 1.69
C ASP A 42 -14.25 0.47 0.63
N VAL A 43 -13.64 0.64 -0.55
CA VAL A 43 -13.77 -0.29 -1.68
C VAL A 43 -12.44 -0.87 -2.12
N SER A 44 -11.51 -0.03 -2.61
CA SER A 44 -10.29 -0.55 -3.26
C SER A 44 -9.15 0.46 -3.34
N ILE A 45 -7.93 -0.07 -3.53
CA ILE A 45 -6.73 0.73 -3.77
C ILE A 45 -5.84 0.07 -4.83
N THR A 46 -5.24 0.89 -5.69
CA THR A 46 -4.17 0.50 -6.63
C THR A 46 -2.94 1.34 -6.32
N ALA A 47 -1.86 0.68 -5.88
CA ALA A 47 -0.63 1.32 -5.44
C ALA A 47 0.59 0.71 -6.14
N ILE A 48 1.70 1.44 -6.09
CA ILE A 48 2.97 1.04 -6.70
C ILE A 48 4.04 0.87 -5.63
N LYS A 49 4.72 -0.29 -5.71
CA LYS A 49 6.05 -0.53 -5.16
C LYS A 49 7.03 -0.62 -6.33
N ALA A 50 7.90 0.36 -6.49
CA ALA A 50 9.05 0.30 -7.37
C ALA A 50 10.08 -0.67 -6.77
N VAL A 51 10.64 -1.52 -7.62
CA VAL A 51 11.65 -2.52 -7.25
C VAL A 51 12.95 -2.16 -7.95
N THR A 52 14.03 -1.96 -7.18
CA THR A 52 15.33 -1.55 -7.73
C THR A 52 16.49 -2.24 -7.03
N ILE A 53 17.56 -2.53 -7.77
CA ILE A 53 18.79 -3.14 -7.22
C ILE A 53 19.43 -2.31 -6.09
N ASN A 54 19.07 -1.04 -5.97
CA ASN A 54 19.55 -0.13 -4.93
C ASN A 54 18.79 -0.29 -3.58
N GLU A 55 18.00 -1.34 -3.39
CA GLU A 55 17.35 -1.66 -2.12
C GLU A 55 18.21 -2.59 -1.24
N ASN A 56 18.22 -2.32 0.07
CA ASN A 56 19.13 -2.95 1.02
C ASN A 56 19.02 -4.49 1.07
N PHE A 57 17.82 -5.05 0.91
CA PHE A 57 17.58 -6.49 0.99
C PHE A 57 18.17 -7.28 -0.18
N PHE A 58 18.43 -6.66 -1.34
CA PHE A 58 19.02 -7.37 -2.48
C PHE A 58 20.47 -7.78 -2.27
N GLN A 59 21.19 -7.14 -1.34
CA GLN A 59 22.53 -7.57 -0.95
C GLN A 59 22.54 -8.99 -0.35
N GLY A 60 21.41 -9.41 0.25
CA GLY A 60 21.26 -10.71 0.89
C GLY A 60 20.29 -11.66 0.20
N HIS A 61 19.46 -11.19 -0.73
CA HIS A 61 18.37 -11.99 -1.31
C HIS A 61 18.31 -11.92 -2.84
N PHE A 62 19.18 -12.62 -3.57
CA PHE A 62 20.38 -13.34 -3.13
C PHE A 62 21.61 -12.76 -3.83
N PRO A 63 22.82 -12.84 -3.26
CA PRO A 63 24.05 -12.43 -3.94
C PRO A 63 24.15 -13.05 -5.35
N GLY A 64 24.30 -12.23 -6.38
CA GLY A 64 24.38 -12.66 -7.79
C GLY A 64 23.05 -13.05 -8.44
N ARG A 65 21.94 -13.08 -7.68
CA ARG A 65 20.59 -13.37 -8.18
C ARG A 65 19.56 -12.60 -7.34
N PRO A 66 19.42 -11.28 -7.56
CA PRO A 66 18.48 -10.45 -6.81
C PRO A 66 17.04 -10.92 -7.09
N ILE A 67 16.30 -11.20 -6.03
CA ILE A 67 14.88 -11.58 -6.07
C ILE A 67 14.18 -10.81 -4.97
N MET A 68 13.05 -10.16 -5.25
CA MET A 68 12.28 -9.49 -4.22
C MET A 68 11.77 -10.53 -3.20
N PRO A 69 12.05 -10.39 -1.90
CA PRO A 69 11.50 -11.30 -0.90
C PRO A 69 9.97 -11.30 -0.95
N GLY A 70 9.36 -12.48 -1.11
CA GLY A 70 7.89 -12.60 -1.20
C GLY A 70 7.15 -12.02 0.01
N VAL A 71 7.76 -12.11 1.20
CA VAL A 71 7.22 -11.49 2.42
C VAL A 71 7.13 -9.96 2.33
N LEU A 72 8.03 -9.31 1.59
CA LEU A 72 8.00 -7.86 1.38
C LEU A 72 6.94 -7.45 0.33
N ILE A 73 6.57 -8.35 -0.58
CA ILE A 73 5.40 -8.15 -1.45
C ILE A 73 4.12 -8.14 -0.60
N VAL A 74 3.99 -9.08 0.33
CA VAL A 74 2.85 -9.14 1.26
C VAL A 74 2.81 -7.92 2.18
N GLU A 75 3.96 -7.48 2.70
CA GLU A 75 4.06 -6.26 3.48
C GLU A 75 3.65 -5.02 2.67
N ALA A 76 4.10 -4.87 1.43
CA ALA A 76 3.68 -3.76 0.56
C ALA A 76 2.16 -3.76 0.32
N LEU A 77 1.54 -4.94 0.14
CA LEU A 77 0.09 -5.07 0.05
C LEU A 77 -0.62 -4.66 1.36
N ALA A 78 -0.09 -5.07 2.51
CA ALA A 78 -0.62 -4.68 3.81
C ALA A 78 -0.53 -3.16 4.03
N GLN A 79 0.57 -2.53 3.61
CA GLN A 79 0.73 -1.08 3.67
C GLN A 79 -0.22 -0.34 2.74
N ALA A 80 -0.44 -0.82 1.52
CA ALA A 80 -1.44 -0.26 0.61
C ALA A 80 -2.85 -0.35 1.23
N ALA A 81 -3.22 -1.49 1.81
CA ALA A 81 -4.47 -1.62 2.55
C ALA A 81 -4.54 -0.69 3.77
N GLY A 82 -3.41 -0.45 4.44
CA GLY A 82 -3.29 0.52 5.53
C GLY A 82 -3.58 1.96 5.07
N VAL A 83 -3.09 2.36 3.90
CA VAL A 83 -3.43 3.67 3.29
C VAL A 83 -4.93 3.76 3.04
N LEU A 84 -5.53 2.73 2.42
CA LEU A 84 -6.97 2.69 2.18
C LEU A 84 -7.77 2.83 3.49
N ALA A 85 -7.38 2.09 4.53
CA ALA A 85 -8.06 2.14 5.82
C ALA A 85 -7.95 3.51 6.49
N VAL A 86 -6.79 4.16 6.41
CA VAL A 86 -6.58 5.50 6.98
C VAL A 86 -7.45 6.54 6.28
N GLU A 87 -7.50 6.52 4.95
CA GLU A 87 -8.33 7.45 4.15
C GLU A 87 -9.83 7.19 4.38
N SER A 88 -10.26 5.93 4.36
CA SER A 88 -11.67 5.56 4.52
C SER A 88 -12.21 5.90 5.91
N LEU A 89 -11.39 5.73 6.94
CA LEU A 89 -11.79 5.99 8.33
C LEU A 89 -11.45 7.41 8.82
N GLY A 90 -10.85 8.26 7.98
CA GLY A 90 -10.43 9.61 8.34
C GLY A 90 -9.41 9.63 9.49
N LEU A 91 -8.45 8.69 9.50
CA LEU A 91 -7.51 8.47 10.61
C LEU A 91 -6.18 9.21 10.45
N ALA A 92 -6.01 10.03 9.41
CA ALA A 92 -4.79 10.79 9.18
C ALA A 92 -4.43 11.64 10.42
N GLY A 93 -3.17 11.55 10.86
CA GLY A 93 -2.68 12.27 12.04
C GLY A 93 -3.19 11.77 13.40
N SER A 94 -4.01 10.70 13.45
CA SER A 94 -4.55 10.17 14.71
C SER A 94 -3.53 9.44 15.58
N GLY A 95 -2.36 9.08 15.03
CA GLY A 95 -1.35 8.26 15.71
C GLY A 95 -1.75 6.80 15.90
N LYS A 96 -2.92 6.38 15.42
CA LYS A 96 -3.35 4.98 15.50
C LYS A 96 -2.53 4.13 14.54
N LEU A 97 -2.16 2.94 15.00
CA LEU A 97 -1.42 1.95 14.21
C LEU A 97 -2.39 0.95 13.59
N VAL A 98 -2.17 0.64 12.32
CA VAL A 98 -2.83 -0.49 11.65
C VAL A 98 -2.00 -1.73 11.94
N TYR A 99 -2.63 -2.72 12.58
CA TYR A 99 -1.99 -4.00 12.87
C TYR A 99 -2.42 -5.04 11.85
N PHE A 100 -1.44 -5.68 11.22
CA PHE A 100 -1.69 -6.75 10.28
C PHE A 100 -1.82 -8.08 11.04
N MET A 101 -3.05 -8.60 11.12
CA MET A 101 -3.40 -9.69 12.04
C MET A 101 -3.22 -11.09 11.46
N ALA A 102 -3.52 -11.26 10.17
CA ALA A 102 -3.52 -12.57 9.52
C ALA A 102 -3.28 -12.45 8.02
N ILE A 103 -2.71 -13.51 7.46
CA ILE A 103 -2.56 -13.73 6.02
C ILE A 103 -3.18 -15.08 5.72
N ASP A 104 -4.07 -15.14 4.74
CA ASP A 104 -4.63 -16.39 4.23
C ASP A 104 -4.42 -16.50 2.72
N GLY A 105 -4.21 -17.72 2.23
CA GLY A 105 -4.17 -18.00 0.78
C GLY A 105 -3.03 -17.38 -0.03
N ALA A 106 -1.98 -16.82 0.59
CA ALA A 106 -0.85 -16.22 -0.14
C ALA A 106 -0.10 -17.26 -1.00
N LYS A 107 0.02 -16.97 -2.30
CA LYS A 107 0.74 -17.82 -3.27
C LYS A 107 1.59 -16.97 -4.21
N PHE A 108 2.89 -17.22 -4.25
CA PHE A 108 3.82 -16.55 -5.16
C PHE A 108 3.98 -17.38 -6.43
N ARG A 109 3.70 -16.78 -7.60
CA ARG A 109 3.69 -17.49 -8.89
C ARG A 109 4.96 -17.28 -9.70
N THR A 110 5.45 -16.04 -9.72
CA THR A 110 6.63 -15.63 -10.48
C THR A 110 7.52 -14.77 -9.57
N PRO A 111 8.84 -14.98 -9.55
CA PRO A 111 9.77 -14.07 -8.88
C PRO A 111 9.62 -12.66 -9.45
N VAL A 112 9.58 -11.68 -8.55
CA VAL A 112 9.73 -10.25 -8.87
C VAL A 112 11.20 -9.88 -8.72
#